data_AF-A0A524HJL3-F1
#
_entry.id   AF-A0A524HJL3-F1
#
_cell.length_a   1.000
_cell.length_b   1.000
_cell.length_c   1.000
_cell.angle_alpha   90.00
_cell.angle_beta   90.00
_cell.angle_gamma   90.00
#
_symmetry.space_group_name_H-M   'P 1'
#
loop_
_entity.id
_entity.type
_entity.pdbx_description
1 polymer ?
#
loop_
_entity_poly.entity_id
_entity_poly.type
_entity_poly.pdbx_seq_one_letter_code
_entity_poly.pdbx_strand_id
1 'polypeptide(L)'
;MDGWWDCQTIDQFVDRVLRARLDIQVRWNWKILLFIQRSRFLNLQSPARAFEIGEKHYDLGNDLDQAMLDRRLNYTCVYWRNASTLDEAQEPKLELIC
;
A
#
# COMPACT_ATOMS: atom_id res chain seq x y z
N MET A 1 7.93 -4.31 11.62
CA MET A 1 6.78 -4.71 12.46
C MET A 1 7.34 -5.38 13.70
N ASP A 2 6.91 -4.99 14.90
CA ASP A 2 7.53 -5.43 16.17
C ASP A 2 7.08 -6.83 16.65
N GLY A 3 6.41 -7.60 15.79
CA GLY A 3 5.98 -8.97 16.09
C GLY A 3 4.90 -9.09 17.19
N TRP A 4 4.14 -8.03 17.48
CA TRP A 4 3.18 -8.01 18.58
C TRP A 4 1.94 -8.89 18.37
N TRP A 5 1.63 -9.27 17.14
CA TRP A 5 0.47 -10.09 16.79
C TRP A 5 0.71 -10.83 15.46
N ASP A 6 -0.08 -11.85 15.21
CA ASP A 6 -0.03 -12.66 14.00
C ASP A 6 -1.43 -12.80 13.38
N CYS A 7 -1.49 -13.01 12.06
CA CYS A 7 -2.71 -13.15 11.29
C CYS A 7 -2.50 -14.02 10.05
N GLN A 8 -3.28 -15.09 9.94
CA GLN A 8 -3.16 -16.04 8.84
C GLN A 8 -3.56 -15.46 7.47
N THR A 9 -4.60 -14.60 7.44
CA THR A 9 -5.15 -14.00 6.20
C THR A 9 -5.38 -12.50 6.40
N ILE A 10 -4.28 -11.75 6.35
CA ILE A 10 -4.28 -10.31 6.64
C ILE A 10 -5.17 -9.50 5.68
N ASP A 11 -5.28 -9.93 4.43
CA ASP A 11 -6.15 -9.33 3.41
C ASP A 11 -7.63 -9.39 3.81
N GLN A 12 -8.11 -10.55 4.26
CA GLN A 12 -9.49 -10.74 4.70
C GLN A 12 -9.76 -10.02 6.03
N PHE A 13 -8.76 -9.99 6.93
CA PHE A 13 -8.88 -9.24 8.17
C PHE A 13 -9.12 -7.75 7.87
N VAL A 14 -8.29 -7.15 7.01
CA VAL A 14 -8.45 -5.74 6.62
C VAL A 14 -9.78 -5.50 5.92
N ASP A 15 -10.21 -6.36 4.99
CA ASP A 15 -11.53 -6.26 4.35
C ASP A 15 -12.68 -6.22 5.38
N ARG A 16 -12.67 -7.14 6.35
CA ARG A 16 -13.71 -7.19 7.39
C ARG A 16 -13.69 -5.96 8.30
N VAL A 17 -12.51 -5.50 8.69
CA VAL A 17 -12.32 -4.30 9.53
C VAL A 17 -12.89 -3.05 8.84
N LEU A 18 -12.58 -2.89 7.54
CA LEU A 18 -13.05 -1.74 6.76
C LEU A 18 -14.55 -1.84 6.45
N ARG A 19 -15.08 -3.02 6.13
CA ARG A 19 -16.53 -3.23 5.95
C ARG A 19 -17.33 -2.97 7.22
N ALA A 20 -16.80 -3.37 8.37
CA ALA A 20 -17.39 -3.06 9.68
C ALA A 20 -17.18 -1.60 10.10
N ARG A 21 -16.46 -0.78 9.31
CA ARG A 21 -16.19 0.64 9.58
C ARG A 21 -15.52 0.88 10.94
N LEU A 22 -14.71 -0.08 11.40
CA LEU A 22 -14.03 0.03 12.70
C LEU A 22 -13.03 1.19 12.71
N ASP A 23 -12.50 1.56 11.54
CA ASP A 23 -11.66 2.75 11.33
C ASP A 23 -12.35 4.06 11.75
N ILE A 24 -13.69 4.08 11.81
CA ILE A 24 -14.49 5.22 12.27
C ILE A 24 -14.96 5.01 13.70
N GLN A 25 -15.43 3.81 14.05
CA GLN A 25 -15.97 3.53 15.37
C GLN A 25 -14.91 3.67 16.49
N VAL A 26 -13.66 3.31 16.20
CA VAL A 26 -12.56 3.31 17.19
C VAL A 26 -11.87 4.67 17.33
N ARG A 27 -12.23 5.68 16.52
CA ARG A 27 -11.59 7.03 16.53
C ARG A 27 -11.69 7.77 17.86
N TRP A 28 -12.60 7.38 18.74
CA TRP A 28 -12.77 7.98 20.06
C TRP A 28 -11.70 7.58 21.08
N ASN A 29 -10.70 6.79 20.67
CA ASN A 29 -9.51 6.55 21.48
C ASN A 29 -8.60 7.80 21.50
N TRP A 30 -8.43 8.40 22.68
CA TRP A 30 -7.61 9.60 22.87
C TRP A 30 -6.16 9.46 22.36
N LYS A 31 -5.57 8.26 22.42
CA LYS A 31 -4.22 8.01 21.88
C LYS A 31 -4.21 8.15 20.36
N ILE A 32 -5.22 7.59 19.69
CA ILE A 32 -5.38 7.69 18.23
C ILE A 32 -5.60 9.15 17.84
N LEU A 33 -6.42 9.88 18.61
CA LEU A 33 -6.65 11.31 18.39
C LEU A 33 -5.34 12.11 18.48
N LEU A 34 -4.49 11.86 19.49
CA LEU A 34 -3.19 12.52 19.61
C LEU A 34 -2.27 12.24 18.41
N PHE A 35 -2.23 11.01 17.91
CA PHE A 35 -1.45 10.66 16.72
C PHE A 35 -1.95 11.39 15.47
N ILE A 36 -3.27 11.42 15.26
CA ILE A 36 -3.89 12.14 14.14
C ILE A 36 -3.61 13.64 14.22
N GLN A 37 -3.71 14.24 15.40
CA GLN A 37 -3.42 15.67 15.56
C GLN A 37 -1.94 15.95 15.30
N ARG A 38 -1.03 15.13 15.82
CA ARG A 38 0.41 15.28 15.57
C ARG A 38 0.74 15.20 14.07
N SER A 39 0.14 14.28 13.32
CA SER A 39 0.39 14.15 11.87
C SER A 39 -0.18 15.31 11.04
N ARG A 40 -1.24 15.97 11.51
CA ARG A 40 -1.80 17.16 10.85
C ARG A 40 -0.99 18.43 11.11
N PHE A 41 -0.43 18.58 12.31
CA PHE A 41 0.37 19.76 12.66
C PHE A 41 1.85 19.65 12.24
N LEU A 42 2.35 18.43 12.01
CA LEU A 42 3.72 18.19 11.56
C LEU A 42 3.68 17.53 10.17
N ASN A 43 4.02 18.28 9.12
CA ASN A 43 4.21 17.69 7.80
C ASN A 43 5.51 16.88 7.79
N LEU A 44 5.39 15.55 7.86
CA LEU A 44 6.52 14.62 7.80
C LEU A 44 7.03 14.40 6.37
N GLN A 45 6.34 14.91 5.35
CA GLN A 45 6.68 14.78 3.93
C GLN A 45 7.46 16.00 3.41
N SER A 46 8.52 16.40 4.11
CA SER A 46 9.37 17.52 3.66
C SER A 46 10.42 17.05 2.64
N PRO A 47 10.86 17.90 1.70
CA PRO A 47 11.91 17.55 0.73
C PRO A 47 13.21 17.09 1.39
N ALA A 48 13.54 17.66 2.57
CA ALA A 48 14.72 17.28 3.35
C ALA A 48 14.70 15.81 3.82
N ARG A 49 13.52 15.17 3.88
CA ARG A 49 13.33 13.75 4.26
C ARG A 49 13.04 12.85 3.06
N ALA A 50 12.92 13.41 1.86
CA ALA A 50 12.61 12.64 0.66
C ALA A 50 13.68 11.58 0.36
N PHE A 51 14.96 11.87 0.65
CA PHE A 51 16.05 10.91 0.46
C PHE A 51 15.96 9.72 1.42
N GLU A 52 15.64 9.95 2.70
CA GLU A 52 15.45 8.89 3.70
C GLU A 52 14.27 7.97 3.35
N ILE A 53 13.20 8.53 2.79
CA ILE A 53 12.04 7.77 2.30
C ILE A 53 12.41 6.99 1.03
N GLY A 54 13.17 7.62 0.13
CA GLY A 54 13.76 7.01 -1.06
C GLY A 54 14.48 5.70 -0.74
N GLU A 55 15.44 5.78 0.19
CA GLU A 55 16.23 4.64 0.63
C GLU A 55 15.38 3.55 1.29
N LYS A 56 14.46 3.92 2.20
CA LYS A 56 13.67 2.93 2.95
C LYS A 56 12.57 2.24 2.16
N HIS A 57 12.04 2.88 1.11
CA HIS A 57 10.89 2.38 0.36
C HIS A 57 11.20 1.95 -1.07
N TYR A 58 12.28 2.46 -1.67
CA TYR A 58 12.57 2.26 -3.09
C TYR A 58 13.96 1.68 -3.36
N ASP A 59 14.82 1.51 -2.34
CA ASP A 59 16.10 0.79 -2.50
C ASP A 59 15.92 -0.73 -2.27
N LEU A 60 14.82 -1.25 -2.80
CA LEU A 60 14.59 -2.68 -2.93
C LEU A 60 15.02 -3.00 -4.36
N GLY A 61 16.21 -3.57 -4.54
CA GLY A 61 16.78 -3.80 -5.87
C GLY A 61 15.84 -4.58 -6.81
N ASN A 62 16.08 -4.47 -8.13
CA ASN A 62 15.21 -5.01 -9.18
C ASN A 62 14.90 -6.51 -9.08
N ASP A 63 15.70 -7.29 -8.34
CA ASP A 63 15.46 -8.72 -8.13
C ASP A 63 14.10 -8.98 -7.46
N LEU A 64 13.71 -8.12 -6.50
CA LEU A 64 12.41 -8.22 -5.84
C LEU A 64 11.28 -7.92 -6.82
N ASP A 65 11.42 -6.83 -7.58
CA ASP A 65 10.41 -6.39 -8.53
C ASP A 65 10.24 -7.39 -9.67
N GLN A 66 11.32 -7.99 -10.17
CA GLN A 66 11.26 -9.05 -11.17
C GLN A 66 10.56 -10.32 -10.68
N ALA A 67 10.63 -10.62 -9.38
CA ALA A 67 9.95 -11.76 -8.78
C ALA A 67 8.45 -11.49 -8.50
N MET A 68 8.06 -10.22 -8.36
CA MET A 68 6.72 -9.82 -7.92
C MET A 68 5.83 -9.25 -9.03
N LEU A 69 6.40 -8.54 -10.01
CA LEU A 69 5.67 -7.76 -11.01
C LEU A 69 5.52 -8.51 -12.34
N ASP A 70 4.78 -7.89 -13.27
CA ASP A 70 4.72 -8.35 -14.66
C ASP A 70 6.04 -8.16 -15.40
N ARG A 71 6.15 -8.74 -16.60
CA ARG A 71 7.34 -8.64 -17.47
C ARG A 71 7.79 -7.21 -17.80
N ARG A 72 6.90 -6.21 -17.70
CA ARG A 72 7.22 -4.80 -17.96
C ARG A 72 7.49 -4.01 -16.68
N LEU A 73 7.55 -4.68 -15.52
CA LEU A 73 7.83 -4.12 -14.20
C LEU A 73 6.88 -2.97 -13.81
N ASN A 74 5.59 -3.08 -14.14
CA ASN A 74 4.62 -2.05 -13.80
C ASN A 74 4.15 -2.20 -12.35
N TYR A 75 4.73 -1.44 -11.43
CA TYR A 75 4.26 -1.40 -10.04
C TYR A 75 3.04 -0.47 -9.86
N THR A 76 1.95 -0.78 -10.57
CA THR A 76 0.69 -0.01 -10.58
C THR A 76 -0.50 -0.96 -10.74
N CYS A 77 -1.72 -0.46 -10.47
CA CYS A 77 -2.95 -1.24 -10.65
C CYS A 77 -3.11 -1.77 -12.08
N VAL A 78 -3.75 -2.94 -12.21
CA VAL A 78 -3.97 -3.63 -13.49
C VAL A 78 -5.46 -3.71 -13.82
N TYR A 79 -5.82 -4.15 -15.04
CA TYR A 79 -7.20 -4.28 -15.50
C TYR A 79 -7.59 -5.74 -15.75
N TRP A 80 -8.35 -6.33 -14.82
CA TRP A 80 -8.62 -7.77 -14.77
C TRP A 80 -9.76 -8.28 -15.66
N ARG A 81 -10.49 -7.42 -16.37
CA ARG A 81 -11.81 -7.78 -16.95
C ARG A 81 -11.79 -9.04 -17.83
N ASN A 82 -10.73 -9.25 -18.62
CA ASN A 82 -10.57 -10.38 -19.52
C ASN A 82 -9.18 -11.02 -19.38
N ALA A 83 -8.62 -11.03 -18.18
CA ALA A 83 -7.26 -11.51 -17.92
C ALA A 83 -7.24 -12.62 -16.86
N SER A 84 -6.36 -13.59 -17.05
CA SER A 84 -6.15 -14.71 -16.12
C SER A 84 -4.78 -14.66 -15.44
N THR A 85 -3.86 -13.87 -15.96
CA THR A 85 -2.51 -13.67 -15.41
C THR A 85 -2.22 -12.20 -15.17
N LEU A 86 -1.20 -11.93 -14.35
CA LEU A 86 -0.76 -10.56 -14.06
C LEU A 86 -0.28 -9.85 -15.34
N ASP A 87 0.48 -10.56 -16.19
CA ASP A 87 0.91 -10.03 -17.49
C ASP A 87 -0.30 -9.65 -18.35
N GLU A 88 -1.23 -10.59 -18.56
CA GLU A 88 -2.45 -10.35 -19.36
C GLU A 88 -3.29 -9.18 -18.84
N ALA A 89 -3.28 -8.92 -17.53
CA ALA A 89 -4.06 -7.83 -16.93
C ALA A 89 -3.39 -6.45 -17.11
N GLN A 90 -2.08 -6.40 -17.40
CA GLN A 90 -1.33 -5.16 -17.56
C GLN A 90 -1.51 -4.56 -18.94
N GLU A 91 -1.53 -5.37 -20.01
CA GLU A 91 -1.67 -4.82 -21.37
C GLU A 91 -2.97 -4.03 -21.59
N PRO A 92 -4.16 -4.53 -21.22
CA PRO A 92 -5.41 -3.77 -21.34
C PRO A 92 -5.42 -2.50 -20.49
N LYS A 93 -4.74 -2.50 -19.33
CA LYS A 93 -4.58 -1.28 -18.53
C LYS A 93 -3.78 -0.22 -19.29
N LEU A 94 -2.71 -0.62 -19.97
CA LEU A 94 -1.88 0.29 -20.75
C LEU A 94 -2.65 0.82 -21.97
N GLU A 95 -3.36 -0.05 -22.69
CA GLU A 95 -4.24 0.35 -23.80
C GLU A 95 -5.36 1.31 -23.37
N LEU A 96 -5.91 1.15 -22.16
CA LEU A 96 -6.95 2.04 -21.65
C LEU A 96 -6.44 3.47 -21.36
N ILE A 97 -5.15 3.59 -21.02
CA ILE A 97 -4.53 4.87 -20.62
C ILE A 97 -3.96 5.61 -21.85
N CYS A 98 -3.48 4.89 -22.86
CA CYS A 98 -2.87 5.43 -24.08
C CYS A 98 -3.92 5.95 -25.09
#